data_AF-A0A1I8CY87-F1
#
_entry.id   AF-A0A1I8CY87-F1
#
_cell.length_a   1.000
_cell.length_b   1.000
_cell.length_c   1.000
_cell.angle_alpha   90.00
_cell.angle_beta   90.00
_cell.angle_gamma   90.00
#
_symmetry.space_group_name_H-M   'P 1'
#
loop_
_entity.id
_entity.type
_entity.pdbx_description
1 polymer ?
#
loop_
_entity_poly.entity_id
_entity_poly.type
_entity_poly.pdbx_seq_one_letter_code
_entity_poly.pdbx_strand_id
1 'polypeptide(L)'
;MVHQRDCNCFMWNPGLHKDWKYVLPFCQEQNIRLIALNFPGFGETPHDDRFTMLNTERLAFVNQVLKARKIEPNEKLLYMGYNRSSESVLKLGALNSDNFVGIILVNGVGMTIHRGIKSFWLISISSYLWETFPRMRGTFINPFAFTICSKIGVKTPNGQIAMNCARAMKTFDLPNQKKYFDMINKTM
;
A
#
# COMPACT_ATOMS: atom_id res chain seq x y z
N MET A 1 18.43 13.90 -27.87
CA MET A 1 17.21 13.99 -27.03
C MET A 1 16.53 12.65 -27.07
N VAL A 2 16.62 11.87 -25.99
CA VAL A 2 15.88 10.60 -25.88
C VAL A 2 14.45 10.98 -25.51
N HIS A 3 13.50 10.69 -26.38
CA HIS A 3 12.08 10.83 -26.08
C HIS A 3 11.76 10.03 -24.80
N GLN A 4 11.44 10.75 -23.73
CA GLN A 4 10.79 10.20 -22.55
C GLN A 4 9.41 9.72 -23.01
N ARG A 5 9.17 8.42 -22.94
CA ARG A 5 7.80 7.92 -23.09
C ARG A 5 7.09 8.41 -21.85
N ASP A 6 6.02 9.18 -22.01
CA ASP A 6 5.26 9.86 -20.94
C ASP A 6 4.44 8.87 -20.08
N CYS A 7 5.04 7.75 -19.69
CA CYS A 7 4.44 6.73 -18.85
C CYS A 7 5.13 6.74 -17.49
N ASN A 8 4.36 7.02 -16.45
CA ASN A 8 4.80 6.92 -15.06
C ASN A 8 4.31 5.58 -14.48
N CYS A 9 5.23 4.81 -13.89
CA CYS A 9 4.88 3.66 -13.08
C CYS A 9 4.80 4.09 -11.61
N PHE A 10 3.62 4.00 -11.02
CA PHE A 10 3.37 4.33 -9.62
C PHE A 10 3.21 3.05 -8.80
N MET A 11 4.17 2.79 -7.93
CA MET A 11 4.21 1.58 -7.12
C MET A 11 3.84 1.92 -5.70
N TRP A 12 2.72 1.36 -5.26
CA TRP A 12 2.35 1.45 -3.87
C TRP A 12 2.70 0.16 -3.16
N ASN A 13 3.45 0.27 -2.07
CA ASN A 13 3.67 -0.83 -1.15
C ASN A 13 3.49 -0.31 0.28
N PRO A 14 2.63 -0.89 1.13
CA PRO A 14 2.72 -0.71 2.57
C PRO A 14 3.99 -1.37 3.13
N GLY A 15 4.76 -2.12 2.35
CA GLY A 15 6.10 -2.59 2.68
C GLY A 15 7.20 -1.55 2.41
N LEU A 16 8.37 -2.04 2.00
CA LEU A 16 9.54 -1.21 1.74
C LEU A 16 9.59 -0.86 0.24
N HIS A 17 9.89 0.40 -0.09
CA HIS A 17 10.25 0.82 -1.46
C HIS A 17 11.36 -0.05 -2.09
N LYS A 18 12.21 -0.67 -1.25
CA LYS A 18 13.28 -1.60 -1.65
C LYS A 18 12.79 -2.86 -2.36
N ASP A 19 11.52 -3.23 -2.19
CA ASP A 19 10.92 -4.38 -2.89
C ASP A 19 10.90 -4.18 -4.41
N TRP A 20 11.03 -2.93 -4.87
CA TRP A 20 10.98 -2.55 -6.29
C TRP A 20 12.36 -2.40 -6.94
N LYS A 21 13.45 -2.71 -6.22
CA LYS A 21 14.82 -2.61 -6.75
C LYS A 21 15.07 -3.42 -8.02
N TYR A 22 14.30 -4.49 -8.24
CA TYR A 22 14.40 -5.32 -9.44
C TYR A 22 13.58 -4.79 -10.62
N VAL A 23 12.59 -3.93 -10.36
CA VAL A 23 11.76 -3.30 -11.40
C VAL A 23 12.40 -2.01 -11.90
N LEU A 24 13.14 -1.31 -11.04
CA LEU A 24 13.81 -0.04 -11.37
C LEU A 24 14.70 -0.11 -12.64
N PRO A 25 15.60 -1.10 -12.81
CA PRO A 25 16.44 -1.16 -14.01
C PRO A 25 15.63 -1.25 -15.30
N PHE A 26 14.55 -2.05 -15.30
CA PHE A 26 13.65 -2.16 -16.44
C PHE A 26 12.93 -0.83 -16.72
N CYS A 27 12.44 -0.14 -15.69
CA CYS A 27 11.84 1.19 -15.88
C CYS A 27 12.84 2.18 -16.47
N GLN A 28 14.10 2.16 -16.02
CA GLN A 28 15.15 3.03 -16.55
C GLN A 28 15.45 2.73 -18.02
N GLU A 29 15.59 1.45 -18.38
CA GLU A 29 15.83 1.01 -19.75
C GLU A 29 14.69 1.41 -20.69
N GLN A 30 13.44 1.30 -20.23
CA GLN A 30 12.25 1.66 -21.00
C GLN A 30 11.88 3.15 -20.93
N ASN A 31 12.70 3.97 -20.27
CA ASN A 31 12.47 5.39 -20.05
C ASN A 31 11.12 5.70 -19.38
N ILE A 32 10.75 4.85 -18.40
CA ILE A 32 9.55 4.95 -17.57
C ILE A 32 9.95 5.59 -16.23
N ARG A 33 9.23 6.64 -15.84
CA ARG A 33 9.45 7.28 -14.54
C ARG A 33 8.82 6.44 -13.43
N LEU A 34 9.65 5.90 -12.54
CA LEU A 34 9.21 5.11 -11.39
C LEU A 34 8.99 6.01 -10.16
N ILE A 35 7.81 5.93 -9.56
CA ILE A 35 7.46 6.56 -8.28
C ILE A 35 7.09 5.45 -7.28
N ALA A 36 8.02 5.14 -6.38
CA ALA A 36 7.81 4.21 -5.28
C ALA A 36 7.71 4.96 -3.95
N LEU A 37 6.73 4.61 -3.13
CA LEU A 37 6.40 5.32 -1.89
C LEU A 37 6.27 4.36 -0.72
N ASN A 38 6.70 4.83 0.45
CA ASN A 38 6.30 4.23 1.72
C ASN A 38 5.17 5.08 2.32
N PHE A 39 4.12 4.43 2.82
CA PHE A 39 3.09 5.12 3.60
C PHE A 39 3.66 5.50 4.98
N PRO A 40 3.19 6.57 5.64
CA PRO A 40 3.64 6.92 6.98
C PRO A 40 3.61 5.74 7.95
N GLY A 41 4.72 5.55 8.67
CA GLY A 41 4.92 4.41 9.56
C GLY A 41 5.43 3.13 8.87
N PHE A 42 5.84 3.22 7.61
CA PHE A 42 6.46 2.14 6.85
C PHE A 42 7.76 2.59 6.19
N GLY A 43 8.69 1.65 6.05
CA GLY A 43 9.98 1.89 5.40
C GLY A 43 10.73 3.08 5.99
N GLU A 44 10.99 4.08 5.15
CA GLU A 44 11.73 5.30 5.53
C GLU A 44 10.82 6.48 5.89
N THR A 45 9.49 6.33 5.73
CA THR A 45 8.55 7.39 6.07
C THR A 45 8.16 7.25 7.54
N PRO A 46 8.48 8.23 8.41
CA PRO A 46 8.25 8.12 9.83
C PRO A 46 6.77 7.95 10.14
N HIS A 47 6.51 7.32 11.28
CA HIS A 47 5.16 7.20 11.82
C HIS A 47 4.65 8.55 12.33
N ASP A 48 3.35 8.78 12.20
CA ASP A 48 2.66 9.93 12.76
C ASP A 48 1.28 9.50 13.29
N ASP A 49 0.98 9.89 14.52
CA ASP A 49 -0.23 9.47 15.24
C ASP A 49 -1.53 10.03 14.66
N ARG A 50 -1.44 11.03 13.80
CA ARG A 50 -2.60 11.55 13.06
C ARG A 50 -3.11 10.56 12.02
N PHE A 51 -2.28 9.56 11.62
CA PHE A 51 -2.65 8.57 10.62
C PHE A 51 -3.37 7.36 11.23
N THR A 52 -4.52 7.03 10.63
CA THR A 52 -5.46 5.99 11.07
C THR A 52 -5.36 4.69 10.28
N MET A 53 -4.57 4.65 9.20
CA MET A 53 -4.41 3.49 8.30
C MET A 53 -5.70 3.12 7.55
N LEU A 54 -6.66 4.04 7.47
CA LEU A 54 -7.90 3.86 6.70
C LEU A 54 -7.62 3.86 5.20
N ASN A 55 -8.46 3.14 4.43
CA ASN A 55 -8.33 3.10 2.97
C ASN A 55 -8.41 4.50 2.35
N THR A 56 -9.37 5.32 2.80
CA THR A 56 -9.58 6.68 2.30
C THR A 56 -8.36 7.57 2.52
N GLU A 57 -7.77 7.50 3.71
CA GLU A 57 -6.56 8.24 4.05
C GLU A 57 -5.37 7.83 3.17
N ARG A 58 -5.23 6.52 2.91
CA ARG A 58 -4.16 6.02 2.04
C ARG A 58 -4.32 6.47 0.58
N LEU A 59 -5.56 6.46 0.07
CA LEU A 59 -5.87 6.99 -1.27
C LEU A 59 -5.58 8.49 -1.34
N ALA A 60 -6.01 9.25 -0.33
CA ALA A 60 -5.75 10.68 -0.24
C ALA A 60 -4.25 10.98 -0.21
N PHE A 61 -3.47 10.23 0.57
CA PHE A 61 -2.01 10.36 0.62
C PHE A 61 -1.38 10.16 -0.76
N VAL A 62 -1.74 9.09 -1.47
CA VAL A 62 -1.25 8.84 -2.84
C VAL A 62 -1.58 10.00 -3.77
N ASN A 63 -2.83 10.47 -3.76
CA ASN A 63 -3.24 11.60 -4.59
C ASN A 63 -2.45 12.88 -4.27
N GLN A 64 -2.14 13.13 -2.99
CA GLN A 64 -1.29 14.26 -2.61
C GLN A 64 0.16 14.08 -3.06
N VAL A 65 0.70 12.86 -3.05
CA VAL A 65 2.02 12.58 -3.62
C VAL A 65 2.02 12.85 -5.12
N LEU A 66 1.01 12.39 -5.87
CA LEU A 66 0.90 12.66 -7.31
C LEU A 66 0.88 14.16 -7.61
N LYS A 67 0.08 14.93 -6.85
CA LYS A 67 0.05 16.40 -6.94
C LYS A 67 1.41 17.03 -6.61
N ALA A 68 2.05 16.62 -5.52
CA ALA A 68 3.35 17.13 -5.11
C ALA A 68 4.47 16.82 -6.11
N ARG A 69 4.35 15.71 -6.84
CA ARG A 69 5.27 15.31 -7.91
C ARG A 69 4.96 15.94 -9.27
N LYS A 70 3.94 16.82 -9.31
CA LYS A 70 3.47 17.54 -10.50
C LYS A 70 3.21 16.60 -11.67
N ILE A 71 2.46 15.53 -11.39
CA ILE A 71 1.98 14.64 -12.46
C ILE A 71 0.84 15.36 -13.15
N GLU A 72 1.05 15.71 -14.41
CA GLU A 72 0.06 16.40 -15.22
C GLU A 72 -1.11 15.45 -15.55
N PRO A 73 -2.34 15.96 -15.71
CA PRO A 73 -3.49 15.11 -16.04
C PRO A 73 -3.35 14.35 -17.36
N ASN A 74 -2.55 14.81 -18.30
CA ASN A 74 -2.32 14.10 -19.56
C ASN A 74 -1.26 12.98 -19.46
N GLU A 75 -0.48 12.93 -18.37
CA GLU A 75 0.53 11.90 -18.17
C GLU A 75 -0.13 10.54 -17.94
N LYS A 76 0.40 9.53 -18.61
CA LYS A 76 -0.14 8.17 -18.56
C LYS A 76 0.40 7.44 -17.34
N LEU A 77 -0.50 6.94 -16.49
CA LEU A 77 -0.16 6.30 -15.21
C LEU A 77 -0.37 4.78 -15.24
N LEU A 78 0.65 4.03 -14.86
CA LEU A 78 0.57 2.59 -14.59
C LEU A 78 0.62 2.39 -13.08
N TYR A 79 -0.43 1.86 -12.48
CA TYR A 79 -0.42 1.58 -11.04
C TYR A 79 0.00 0.14 -10.76
N MET A 80 0.95 -0.06 -9.85
CA MET A 80 1.36 -1.40 -9.41
C MET A 80 1.21 -1.55 -7.90
N GLY A 81 0.55 -2.63 -7.49
CA GLY A 81 0.36 -2.99 -6.09
C GLY A 81 0.85 -4.41 -5.80
N TYR A 82 1.54 -4.58 -4.68
CA TYR A 82 1.90 -5.87 -4.10
C TYR A 82 1.03 -6.20 -2.89
N ASN A 83 0.47 -7.41 -2.85
CA ASN A 83 -0.27 -7.95 -1.69
C ASN A 83 -1.34 -6.96 -1.19
N ARG A 84 -1.19 -6.39 0.02
CA ARG A 84 -2.16 -5.49 0.64
C ARG A 84 -2.44 -4.23 -0.18
N SER A 85 -1.43 -3.66 -0.85
CA SER A 85 -1.60 -2.44 -1.65
C SER A 85 -2.45 -2.65 -2.90
N SER A 86 -2.64 -3.90 -3.32
CA SER A 86 -3.43 -4.22 -4.52
C SER A 86 -4.85 -3.67 -4.42
N GLU A 87 -5.50 -3.77 -3.25
CA GLU A 87 -6.85 -3.23 -3.04
C GLU A 87 -6.91 -1.74 -3.40
N SER A 88 -5.92 -0.99 -2.97
CA SER A 88 -6.00 0.45 -3.02
C SER A 88 -5.33 1.04 -4.25
N VAL A 89 -4.43 0.31 -4.91
CA VAL A 89 -4.06 0.50 -6.33
C VAL A 89 -5.25 0.25 -7.25
N LEU A 90 -6.02 -0.81 -7.04
CA LEU A 90 -7.24 -1.09 -7.79
C LEU A 90 -8.23 0.08 -7.67
N LYS A 91 -8.45 0.57 -6.45
CA LYS A 91 -9.28 1.75 -6.19
C LYS A 91 -8.76 3.01 -6.90
N LEU A 92 -7.45 3.25 -6.87
CA LEU A 92 -6.87 4.42 -7.55
C LEU A 92 -7.06 4.36 -9.06
N GLY A 93 -6.76 3.22 -9.69
CA GLY A 93 -6.93 3.09 -11.13
C GLY A 93 -8.40 3.19 -11.56
N ALA A 94 -9.32 2.60 -10.79
CA ALA A 94 -10.75 2.72 -11.04
C ALA A 94 -11.27 4.17 -10.90
N LEU A 95 -10.74 4.94 -9.94
CA LEU A 95 -11.17 6.33 -9.70
C LEU A 95 -10.47 7.35 -10.60
N ASN A 96 -9.30 7.01 -11.14
CA ASN A 96 -8.52 7.86 -12.04
C ASN A 96 -8.51 7.26 -13.47
N SER A 97 -9.68 6.82 -13.95
CA SER A 97 -9.87 6.12 -15.23
C SER A 97 -9.32 6.88 -16.44
N ASP A 98 -9.32 8.21 -16.37
CA ASP A 98 -9.05 9.06 -17.53
C ASP A 98 -7.55 9.09 -17.90
N ASN A 99 -6.68 8.86 -16.92
CA ASN A 99 -5.24 9.09 -17.03
C ASN A 99 -4.42 7.83 -16.76
N PHE A 100 -5.05 6.67 -16.58
CA PHE A 100 -4.35 5.41 -16.32
C PHE A 100 -4.25 4.54 -17.58
N VAL A 101 -3.16 3.78 -17.69
CA VAL A 101 -2.87 2.83 -18.77
C VAL A 101 -3.20 1.41 -18.36
N GLY A 102 -2.98 1.09 -17.09
CA GLY A 102 -3.13 -0.26 -16.59
C GLY A 102 -2.92 -0.36 -15.09
N ILE A 103 -3.30 -1.52 -14.56
CA ILE A 103 -3.07 -1.90 -13.18
C ILE A 103 -2.38 -3.24 -13.14
N ILE A 104 -1.32 -3.35 -12.35
CA ILE A 104 -0.57 -4.58 -12.12
C ILE A 104 -0.71 -4.97 -10.65
N LEU A 105 -1.34 -6.13 -10.40
CA LEU A 105 -1.53 -6.67 -9.05
C LEU A 105 -0.60 -7.88 -8.86
N VAL A 106 0.43 -7.73 -8.04
CA VAL A 106 1.40 -8.80 -7.75
C VAL A 106 1.01 -9.47 -6.44
N ASN A 107 0.67 -10.76 -6.48
CA ASN A 107 0.14 -11.51 -5.33
C ASN A 107 -0.98 -10.74 -4.59
N GLY A 108 -1.83 -10.06 -5.35
CA GLY A 108 -2.87 -9.20 -4.79
C GLY A 108 -3.85 -10.00 -3.93
N VAL A 109 -4.25 -9.41 -2.80
CA VAL A 109 -5.31 -10.01 -1.99
C VAL A 109 -6.61 -9.86 -2.77
N GLY A 110 -7.22 -11.00 -3.11
CA GLY A 110 -8.48 -11.00 -3.84
C GLY A 110 -9.68 -10.57 -3.00
N MET A 111 -10.87 -11.05 -3.39
CA MET A 111 -12.13 -10.78 -2.69
C MET A 111 -12.41 -11.75 -1.54
N THR A 112 -11.55 -12.76 -1.35
CA THR A 112 -11.70 -13.81 -0.34
C THR A 112 -10.82 -13.55 0.88
N ILE A 113 -11.27 -13.99 2.05
CA ILE A 113 -10.53 -13.83 3.31
C ILE A 113 -9.24 -14.67 3.24
N HIS A 114 -8.11 -13.98 3.17
CA HIS A 114 -6.79 -14.60 3.20
C HIS A 114 -6.52 -15.27 4.56
N ARG A 115 -5.73 -16.35 4.59
CA ARG A 115 -5.39 -17.10 5.83
C ARG A 115 -4.84 -16.20 6.94
N GLY A 116 -4.10 -15.16 6.57
CA GLY A 116 -3.54 -14.16 7.51
C GLY A 116 -4.56 -13.23 8.16
N ILE A 117 -5.75 -13.07 7.59
CA ILE A 117 -6.85 -12.22 8.12
C ILE A 117 -7.86 -13.07 8.91
N LYS A 118 -7.78 -14.40 8.85
CA LYS A 118 -8.72 -15.30 9.56
C LYS A 118 -8.80 -15.02 11.07
N SER A 119 -7.69 -14.59 11.68
CA SER A 119 -7.66 -14.17 13.08
C SER A 119 -8.01 -12.68 13.24
N PHE A 120 -9.09 -12.22 12.60
CA PHE A 120 -9.48 -10.80 12.55
C PHE A 120 -9.68 -10.19 13.96
N TRP A 121 -10.18 -10.97 14.91
CA TRP A 121 -10.32 -10.57 16.31
C TRP A 121 -8.96 -10.19 16.93
N LEU A 122 -7.90 -11.00 16.73
CA LEU A 122 -6.56 -10.69 17.25
C LEU A 122 -5.96 -9.45 16.60
N ILE A 123 -6.21 -9.25 15.31
CA ILE A 123 -5.79 -8.04 14.58
C ILE A 123 -6.53 -6.81 15.13
N SER A 124 -7.82 -6.95 15.40
CA SER A 124 -8.66 -5.86 15.91
C SER A 124 -8.29 -5.46 17.34
N ILE A 125 -8.09 -6.43 18.23
CA ILE A 125 -7.66 -6.17 19.62
C ILE A 125 -6.26 -5.56 19.63
N SER A 126 -5.29 -6.12 18.88
CA SER A 126 -3.93 -5.58 18.87
C SER A 126 -3.91 -4.14 18.35
N SER A 127 -4.66 -3.84 17.28
CA SER A 127 -4.86 -2.47 16.80
C SER A 127 -5.48 -1.56 17.85
N TYR A 128 -6.52 -2.02 18.56
CA TYR A 128 -7.19 -1.23 19.60
C TYR A 128 -6.28 -0.93 20.79
N LEU A 129 -5.53 -1.94 21.29
CA LEU A 129 -4.57 -1.77 22.37
C LEU A 129 -3.47 -0.77 21.99
N TRP A 130 -2.98 -0.86 20.76
CA TRP A 130 -1.95 0.03 20.25
C TRP A 130 -2.45 1.49 20.15
N GLU A 131 -3.69 1.69 19.73
CA GLU A 131 -4.32 3.03 19.66
C GLU A 131 -4.61 3.60 21.06
N THR A 132 -5.10 2.77 21.98
CA THR A 132 -5.52 3.17 23.33
C THR A 132 -4.35 3.46 24.26
N PHE A 133 -3.21 2.77 24.09
CA PHE A 133 -2.08 2.87 25.01
C PHE A 133 -0.77 3.38 24.36
N PRO A 134 -0.70 4.67 23.94
CA PRO A 134 0.51 5.24 23.33
C PRO A 134 1.79 5.03 24.14
N ARG A 135 1.71 5.18 25.47
CA ARG A 135 2.86 5.02 26.38
C ARG A 135 3.42 3.59 26.42
N MET A 136 2.61 2.58 26.10
CA MET A 136 3.03 1.17 26.12
C MET A 136 3.50 0.65 24.76
N ARG A 137 3.37 1.44 23.68
CA ARG A 137 3.71 1.02 22.32
C ARG A 137 5.15 0.56 22.20
N GLY A 138 6.09 1.39 22.63
CA GLY A 138 7.52 1.10 22.51
C GLY A 138 7.99 -0.05 23.40
N THR A 139 7.49 -0.10 24.63
CA THR A 139 8.01 -1.02 25.66
C THR A 139 7.40 -2.41 25.59
N PHE A 140 6.12 -2.54 25.25
CA PHE A 140 5.41 -3.82 25.33
C PHE A 140 4.77 -4.22 23.99
N ILE A 141 3.99 -3.34 23.38
CA ILE A 141 3.13 -3.72 22.25
C ILE A 141 3.95 -3.99 20.98
N ASN A 142 4.89 -3.09 20.63
CA ASN A 142 5.72 -3.24 19.44
C ASN A 142 6.65 -4.48 19.54
N PRO A 143 7.40 -4.71 20.64
CA PRO A 143 8.21 -5.92 20.78
C PRO A 143 7.38 -7.21 20.68
N PHE A 144 6.22 -7.24 21.34
CA PHE A 144 5.32 -8.39 21.29
C PHE A 144 4.82 -8.68 19.87
N ALA A 145 4.40 -7.64 19.15
CA ALA A 145 3.97 -7.75 17.77
C ALA A 145 5.09 -8.26 16.85
N PHE A 146 6.32 -7.76 17.03
CA PHE A 146 7.49 -8.22 16.30
C PHE A 146 7.74 -9.72 16.52
N THR A 147 7.66 -10.19 17.77
CA THR A 147 7.84 -11.60 18.10
C THR A 147 6.78 -12.48 17.45
N ILE A 148 5.51 -12.07 17.49
CA ILE A 148 4.41 -12.81 16.83
C ILE A 148 4.65 -12.87 15.32
N CYS A 149 4.86 -11.72 14.67
CA CYS A 149 5.09 -11.64 13.23
C CYS A 149 6.27 -12.52 12.79
N SER A 150 7.37 -12.49 13.54
CA SER A 150 8.54 -13.32 13.25
C SER A 150 8.22 -14.81 13.38
N LYS A 151 7.46 -15.23 14.41
CA LYS A 151 7.05 -16.63 14.61
C LYS A 151 6.10 -17.16 13.53
N ILE A 152 5.26 -16.30 12.96
CA ILE A 152 4.36 -16.67 11.85
C ILE A 152 5.03 -16.53 10.47
N GLY A 153 6.32 -16.23 10.42
CA GLY A 153 7.09 -16.11 9.17
C GLY A 153 6.94 -14.78 8.44
N VAL A 154 6.27 -13.79 9.03
CA VAL A 154 6.16 -12.43 8.47
C VAL A 154 7.41 -11.64 8.84
N LYS A 155 8.23 -11.33 7.83
CA LYS A 155 9.44 -10.52 8.00
C LYS A 155 9.06 -9.04 8.08
N THR A 156 9.18 -8.46 9.27
CA THR A 156 9.07 -7.01 9.49
C THR A 156 10.39 -6.46 10.03
N PRO A 157 10.82 -5.24 9.68
CA PRO A 157 12.08 -4.69 10.19
C PRO A 157 12.05 -4.40 11.71
N ASN A 158 10.90 -4.00 12.25
CA ASN A 158 10.72 -3.69 13.66
C ASN A 158 9.25 -3.86 14.07
N GLY A 159 8.99 -3.78 15.39
CA GLY A 159 7.67 -3.95 15.97
C GLY A 159 6.65 -2.87 15.61
N GLN A 160 7.10 -1.64 15.32
CA GLN A 160 6.21 -0.57 14.88
C GLN A 160 5.64 -0.87 13.50
N ILE A 161 6.48 -1.33 12.57
CA ILE A 161 6.04 -1.77 11.24
C ILE A 161 5.13 -3.01 11.36
N ALA A 162 5.44 -3.96 12.25
CA ALA A 162 4.56 -5.09 12.52
C ALA A 162 3.15 -4.64 12.97
N MET A 163 3.08 -3.67 13.88
CA MET A 163 1.81 -3.11 14.32
C MET A 163 1.10 -2.32 13.23
N ASN A 164 1.82 -1.54 12.43
CA ASN A 164 1.23 -0.82 11.30
C ASN A 164 0.69 -1.78 10.23
N CYS A 165 1.35 -2.91 9.98
CA CYS A 165 0.82 -4.00 9.16
C CYS A 165 -0.50 -4.53 9.74
N ALA A 166 -0.57 -4.79 11.05
CA ALA A 166 -1.81 -5.25 11.70
C ALA A 166 -2.94 -4.21 11.57
N ARG A 167 -2.67 -2.93 11.84
CA ARG A 167 -3.63 -1.84 11.66
C ARG A 167 -4.11 -1.73 10.21
N ALA A 168 -3.20 -1.85 9.24
CA ALA A 168 -3.53 -1.86 7.81
C ALA A 168 -4.35 -3.09 7.37
N MET A 169 -4.21 -4.23 8.06
CA MET A 169 -5.02 -5.43 7.83
C MET A 169 -6.42 -5.30 8.44
N LYS A 170 -6.60 -4.60 9.55
CA LYS A 170 -7.92 -4.32 10.14
C LYS A 170 -8.84 -3.58 9.16
N THR A 171 -8.26 -2.74 8.31
CA THR A 171 -9.00 -1.92 7.33
C THR A 171 -9.17 -2.60 5.97
N PHE A 172 -9.05 -3.93 5.89
CA PHE A 172 -9.27 -4.67 4.65
C PHE A 172 -10.72 -4.56 4.16
N ASP A 173 -10.89 -4.09 2.93
CA ASP A 173 -12.21 -3.97 2.31
C ASP A 173 -12.36 -5.05 1.23
N LEU A 174 -12.44 -6.30 1.67
CA LEU A 174 -12.54 -7.48 0.78
C LEU A 174 -13.78 -7.46 -0.13
N PRO A 175 -15.02 -7.29 0.39
CA PRO A 175 -16.22 -7.45 -0.44
C PRO A 175 -16.41 -6.32 -1.44
N ASN A 176 -16.03 -5.08 -1.11
CA ASN A 176 -16.25 -3.95 -2.00
C ASN A 176 -15.16 -3.79 -3.08
N GLN A 177 -14.20 -4.73 -3.21
CA GLN A 177 -13.25 -4.71 -4.32
C GLN A 177 -13.91 -5.00 -5.67
N LYS A 178 -14.98 -5.80 -5.69
CA LYS A 178 -15.69 -6.21 -6.92
C LYS A 178 -16.11 -5.02 -7.78
N LYS A 179 -16.69 -3.99 -7.16
CA LYS A 179 -17.17 -2.80 -7.88
C LYS A 179 -16.05 -2.07 -8.63
N TYR A 180 -14.82 -2.09 -8.10
CA TYR A 180 -13.69 -1.42 -8.76
C TYR A 180 -13.15 -2.24 -9.93
N PHE A 181 -13.16 -3.58 -9.81
CA PHE A 181 -12.92 -4.45 -10.97
C PHE A 181 -13.94 -4.19 -12.08
N ASP A 182 -15.22 -4.12 -11.73
CA ASP A 182 -16.30 -3.87 -12.69
C ASP A 182 -16.18 -2.48 -13.34
N MET A 183 -15.67 -1.47 -12.63
CA MET A 183 -15.37 -0.15 -13.20
C MET A 183 -14.24 -0.23 -14.22
N ILE A 184 -13.11 -0.85 -13.86
CA ILE A 184 -11.94 -0.96 -14.74
C ILE A 184 -12.26 -1.73 -16.02
N ASN A 185 -13.01 -2.85 -15.90
CA ASN A 185 -13.41 -3.68 -17.03
C ASN A 185 -14.37 -2.97 -18.00
N LYS A 186 -14.98 -1.85 -17.62
CA LYS A 186 -15.80 -1.02 -18.51
C LYS A 186 -14.99 0.08 -19.21
N THR A 187 -13.84 0.43 -18.66
CA THR A 187 -12.96 1.49 -19.17
C THR A 187 -11.91 0.94 -20.15
N MET A 188 -11.48 -0.31 -19.97
CA MET A 188 -10.62 -1.04 -20.91
C MET A 188 -11.43 -1.73 -22.00
#